data_AF-A0A8D0GFU2-F1
#
_entry.id   AF-A0A8D0GFU2-F1
#
_cell.length_a   1.000
_cell.length_b   1.000
_cell.length_c   1.000
_cell.angle_alpha   90.00
_cell.angle_beta   90.00
_cell.angle_gamma   90.00
#
_symmetry.space_group_name_H-M   'P 1'
#
loop_
_entity.id
_entity.type
_entity.pdbx_description
1 polymer ?
#
loop_
_entity_poly.entity_id
_entity_poly.type
_entity_poly.pdbx_seq_one_letter_code
_entity_poly.pdbx_strand_id
1 'polypeptide(L)'
;GTVAMAPLLVPADDDFSLPEGDEDLAKALQIIQEQTEDGQQLAVIPKHSVSEIPEVVDDFICNFLIRMRMNRTLNCFQTEWYELMQKGVFEPKDAGFVPDVYNHNQHLESENKWLKKELENYKLAANKAKEAMLKIQKQRDFHRMHHKRVVQEKNRLINDIKRLKTHYASYEPMLRQLSEKYQAVLRQKMLTSLERDRAVGQVRLWLN
;
A
#
# COMPACT_ATOMS: atom_id res chain seq x y z
N GLY A 1 43.07 48.40 -22.06
CA GLY A 1 41.97 47.45 -22.27
C GLY A 1 41.46 47.01 -20.93
N THR A 2 40.31 47.54 -20.51
CA THR A 2 39.71 47.31 -19.20
C THR A 2 38.94 45.99 -19.26
N VAL A 3 39.44 44.94 -18.61
CA VAL A 3 38.69 43.69 -18.46
C VAL A 3 37.80 43.85 -17.24
N ALA A 4 36.52 44.15 -17.48
CA ALA A 4 35.50 44.16 -16.45
C ALA A 4 35.30 42.73 -15.93
N MET A 5 35.63 42.47 -14.67
CA MET A 5 35.14 41.26 -13.99
C MET A 5 33.66 41.45 -13.72
N ALA A 6 32.83 40.78 -14.53
CA ALA A 6 31.41 40.67 -14.27
C ALA A 6 31.20 40.00 -12.89
N PRO A 7 30.30 40.52 -12.04
CA PRO A 7 29.91 39.82 -10.83
C PRO A 7 29.13 38.57 -11.26
N LEU A 8 29.58 37.40 -10.81
CA LEU A 8 28.82 36.15 -10.94
C LEU A 8 27.53 36.31 -10.13
N LEU A 9 26.45 36.70 -10.81
CA LEU A 9 25.09 36.58 -10.28
C LEU A 9 24.85 35.09 -10.04
N VAL A 10 24.88 34.68 -8.77
CA VAL A 10 24.33 33.40 -8.35
C VAL A 10 22.81 33.57 -8.43
N PRO A 11 22.10 32.80 -9.27
CA PRO A 11 20.64 32.87 -9.30
C PRO A 11 20.11 32.50 -7.92
N ALA A 12 19.31 33.40 -7.34
CA ALA A 12 18.34 33.01 -6.34
C ALA A 12 17.26 32.17 -7.06
N ASP A 13 16.58 31.33 -6.28
CA ASP A 13 15.44 30.50 -6.69
C ASP A 13 15.82 29.13 -7.27
N ASP A 14 16.23 28.26 -6.37
CA ASP A 14 15.98 26.82 -6.48
C ASP A 14 15.11 26.41 -5.29
N ASP A 15 13.86 26.88 -5.31
CA ASP A 15 12.78 26.26 -4.55
C ASP A 15 12.44 24.92 -5.21
N PHE A 16 13.26 23.90 -4.93
CA PHE A 16 13.00 22.51 -5.32
C PHE A 16 11.85 21.96 -4.46
N SER A 17 10.65 22.39 -4.80
CA SER A 17 9.39 21.77 -4.42
C SER A 17 8.93 20.89 -5.59
N LEU A 18 9.42 19.65 -5.63
CA LEU A 18 8.89 18.62 -6.54
C LEU A 18 7.52 18.16 -6.02
N PRO A 19 6.46 18.16 -6.84
CA PRO A 19 5.19 17.56 -6.48
C PRO A 19 5.29 16.04 -6.71
N GLU A 20 5.95 15.33 -5.80
CA GLU A 20 5.98 13.87 -5.79
C GLU A 20 5.09 13.35 -4.68
N GLY A 21 3.82 13.04 -5.01
CA GLY A 21 2.89 12.54 -4.01
C GLY A 21 1.56 11.95 -4.47
N ASP A 22 1.17 12.08 -5.75
CA ASP A 22 -0.22 11.80 -6.13
C ASP A 22 -0.44 10.47 -6.87
N GLU A 23 0.60 9.89 -7.51
CA GLU A 23 0.42 8.66 -8.30
C GLU A 23 0.17 7.41 -7.46
N ASP A 24 0.79 7.29 -6.29
CA ASP A 24 0.65 6.12 -5.42
C ASP A 24 -0.65 6.13 -4.60
N LEU A 25 -1.15 7.33 -4.24
CA LEU A 25 -2.43 7.49 -3.55
C LEU A 25 -3.61 7.21 -4.49
N ALA A 26 -3.54 7.67 -5.74
CA ALA A 26 -4.57 7.43 -6.74
C ALA A 26 -4.73 5.92 -7.03
N LYS A 27 -3.62 5.19 -7.18
CA LYS A 27 -3.63 3.73 -7.37
C LYS A 27 -4.17 2.99 -6.14
N ALA A 28 -3.83 3.43 -4.93
CA ALA A 28 -4.35 2.83 -3.70
C ALA A 28 -5.88 3.02 -3.55
N LEU A 29 -6.39 4.21 -3.91
CA LEU A 29 -7.83 4.49 -3.90
C LEU A 29 -8.59 3.67 -4.95
N GLN A 30 -8.03 3.50 -6.15
CA GLN A 30 -8.62 2.68 -7.20
C GLN A 30 -8.75 1.20 -6.78
N ILE A 31 -7.74 0.64 -6.11
CA ILE A 31 -7.76 -0.74 -5.59
C ILE A 31 -8.82 -0.93 -4.49
N ILE A 32 -9.05 0.09 -3.65
CA ILE A 32 -10.08 0.03 -2.59
C ILE A 32 -11.49 0.09 -3.19
N GLN A 33 -11.68 0.91 -4.23
CA GLN A 33 -12.95 1.03 -4.96
C GLN A 33 -13.32 -0.29 -5.67
N GLU A 34 -12.35 -0.90 -6.36
CA GLU A 34 -12.54 -2.17 -7.06
C GLU A 34 -12.89 -3.31 -6.08
N GLN A 35 -12.31 -3.31 -4.88
CA GLN A 35 -12.62 -4.29 -3.82
C GLN A 35 -13.97 -4.06 -3.11
N THR A 36 -14.53 -2.85 -3.16
CA THR A 36 -15.85 -2.57 -2.56
C THR A 36 -17.01 -2.91 -3.49
N GLU A 37 -16.78 -2.84 -4.80
CA GLU A 37 -17.75 -3.25 -5.83
C GLU A 37 -17.97 -4.77 -5.87
N ASP A 38 -16.92 -5.57 -5.60
CA ASP A 38 -17.02 -7.03 -5.50
C ASP A 38 -17.78 -7.52 -4.23
N GLY A 39 -17.96 -6.67 -3.23
CA GLY A 39 -18.62 -7.01 -1.95
C GLY A 39 -20.13 -6.71 -1.90
N GLN A 40 -20.69 -6.03 -2.89
CA GLN A 40 -22.08 -5.54 -2.87
C GLN A 40 -23.11 -6.48 -3.49
N GLN A 41 -22.70 -7.69 -3.91
CA GLN A 41 -23.61 -8.77 -4.31
C GLN A 41 -24.01 -9.66 -3.12
N LEU A 42 -24.48 -9.06 -2.03
CA LEU A 42 -25.10 -9.80 -0.92
C LEU A 42 -26.39 -9.09 -0.53
N ALA A 43 -27.42 -9.22 -1.37
CA ALA A 43 -28.75 -8.76 -1.02
C ALA A 43 -29.84 -9.67 -1.59
N VAL A 44 -30.68 -10.10 -0.66
CA VAL A 44 -32.03 -10.65 -0.81
C VAL A 44 -32.10 -12.14 -1.17
N ILE A 45 -31.97 -12.99 -0.14
CA ILE A 45 -32.62 -14.30 -0.14
C ILE A 45 -34.12 -14.05 0.08
N PRO A 46 -35.01 -14.40 -0.85
CA PRO A 46 -36.44 -14.37 -0.59
C PRO A 46 -36.74 -15.46 0.45
N LYS A 47 -37.27 -15.08 1.61
CA LYS A 47 -37.92 -16.04 2.51
C LYS A 47 -39.15 -16.57 1.80
N HIS A 48 -38.98 -17.67 1.08
CA HIS A 48 -40.11 -18.40 0.51
C HIS A 48 -40.77 -19.16 1.66
N SER A 49 -41.93 -18.68 2.11
CA SER A 49 -42.82 -19.44 2.97
C SER A 49 -43.38 -20.59 2.13
N VAL A 50 -42.70 -21.72 2.15
CA VAL A 50 -43.18 -22.95 1.51
C VAL A 50 -44.29 -23.49 2.40
N SER A 51 -45.50 -23.59 1.85
CA SER A 51 -46.59 -24.35 2.47
C SER A 51 -46.11 -25.81 2.57
N GLU A 52 -45.79 -26.25 3.78
CA GLU A 52 -45.35 -27.63 4.05
C GLU A 52 -46.52 -28.57 3.78
N ILE A 53 -46.49 -29.20 2.60
CA ILE A 53 -47.30 -30.37 2.32
C ILE A 53 -46.75 -31.47 3.24
N PRO A 54 -47.55 -32.05 4.15
CA PRO A 54 -47.02 -33.00 5.11
C PRO A 54 -46.48 -34.23 4.39
N GLU A 55 -45.20 -34.54 4.60
CA GLU A 55 -44.56 -35.74 4.07
C GLU A 55 -45.32 -36.99 4.55
N VAL A 56 -45.57 -37.89 3.61
CA VAL A 56 -46.13 -39.21 3.91
C VAL A 56 -45.02 -40.05 4.56
N VAL A 57 -45.41 -40.92 5.50
CA VAL A 57 -44.46 -41.65 6.36
C VAL A 57 -43.49 -42.56 5.56
N ASP A 58 -43.89 -43.05 4.38
CA ASP A 58 -43.04 -43.86 3.51
C ASP A 58 -41.88 -43.05 2.89
N ASP A 59 -42.16 -41.85 2.38
CA ASP A 59 -41.15 -40.93 1.84
C ASP A 59 -40.12 -40.56 2.91
N PHE A 60 -40.58 -40.30 4.13
CA PHE A 60 -39.72 -40.02 5.28
C PHE A 60 -38.80 -41.18 5.61
N ILE A 61 -39.32 -42.40 5.69
CA ILE A 61 -38.52 -43.59 6.03
C ILE A 61 -37.49 -43.83 4.93
N CYS A 62 -37.88 -43.67 3.67
CA CYS A 62 -36.97 -43.76 2.54
C CYS A 62 -35.85 -42.70 2.64
N ASN A 63 -36.20 -41.43 2.81
CA ASN A 63 -35.26 -40.32 2.95
C ASN A 63 -34.32 -40.51 4.15
N PHE A 64 -34.86 -40.99 5.28
CA PHE A 64 -34.08 -41.31 6.47
C PHE A 64 -33.05 -42.42 6.20
N LEU A 65 -33.47 -43.54 5.60
CA LEU A 65 -32.59 -44.67 5.32
C LEU A 65 -31.52 -44.32 4.27
N ILE A 66 -31.86 -43.51 3.26
CA ILE A 66 -30.92 -42.97 2.28
C ILE A 66 -29.87 -42.10 2.99
N ARG A 67 -30.31 -41.16 3.84
CA ARG A 67 -29.41 -40.25 4.56
C ARG A 67 -28.49 -41.00 5.53
N MET A 68 -29.00 -42.02 6.21
CA MET A 68 -28.23 -42.89 7.10
C MET A 68 -27.38 -43.92 6.33
N ARG A 69 -27.39 -43.91 4.99
CA ARG A 69 -26.66 -44.83 4.09
C ARG A 69 -27.02 -46.30 4.30
N MET A 70 -28.24 -46.59 4.76
CA MET A 70 -28.75 -47.94 5.05
C MET A 70 -29.40 -48.58 3.81
N ASN A 71 -28.65 -48.71 2.71
CA ASN A 71 -29.20 -49.10 1.39
C ASN A 71 -29.83 -50.50 1.35
N ARG A 72 -29.31 -51.46 2.14
CA ARG A 72 -29.89 -52.82 2.22
C ARG A 72 -31.24 -52.79 2.92
N THR A 73 -31.33 -52.08 4.04
CA THR A 73 -32.58 -51.89 4.80
C THR A 73 -33.63 -51.15 3.97
N LEU A 74 -33.21 -50.14 3.20
CA LEU A 74 -34.07 -49.44 2.26
C LEU A 74 -34.68 -50.39 1.23
N ASN A 75 -33.85 -51.24 0.60
CA ASN A 75 -34.32 -52.20 -0.40
C ASN A 75 -35.31 -53.22 0.20
N CYS A 76 -35.01 -53.77 1.37
CA CYS A 76 -35.94 -54.67 2.07
C CYS A 76 -37.26 -53.97 2.38
N PHE A 77 -37.20 -52.78 2.97
CA PHE A 77 -38.37 -51.98 3.31
C PHE A 77 -39.24 -51.69 2.09
N GLN A 78 -38.65 -51.20 0.99
CA GLN A 78 -39.41 -50.91 -0.24
C GLN A 78 -40.07 -52.17 -0.81
N THR A 79 -39.33 -53.30 -0.83
CA THR A 79 -39.87 -54.56 -1.34
C THR A 79 -41.07 -55.04 -0.53
N GLU A 80 -40.96 -55.06 0.80
CA GLU A 80 -42.03 -55.48 1.71
C GLU A 80 -43.23 -54.51 1.66
N TRP A 81 -42.96 -53.20 1.57
CA TRP A 81 -43.98 -52.16 1.49
C TRP A 81 -44.83 -52.27 0.22
N TYR A 82 -44.21 -52.43 -0.94
CA TYR A 82 -44.93 -52.63 -2.21
C TYR A 82 -45.67 -53.97 -2.25
N GLU A 83 -45.11 -55.03 -1.65
CA GLU A 83 -45.77 -56.34 -1.57
C GLU A 83 -47.04 -56.28 -0.71
N LEU A 84 -47.00 -55.56 0.43
CA LEU A 84 -48.16 -55.34 1.30
C LEU A 84 -49.25 -54.49 0.62
N MET A 85 -48.86 -53.48 -0.15
CA MET A 85 -49.80 -52.69 -0.96
C MET A 85 -50.47 -53.52 -2.05
N GLN A 86 -49.73 -54.35 -2.79
CA GLN A 86 -50.29 -55.19 -3.84
C GLN A 86 -51.27 -56.24 -3.30
N LYS A 87 -51.02 -56.75 -2.09
CA LYS A 87 -51.92 -57.69 -1.40
C LYS A 87 -53.17 -57.01 -0.81
N GLY A 88 -53.27 -55.68 -0.88
CA GLY A 88 -54.40 -54.91 -0.35
C GLY A 88 -54.53 -54.93 1.17
N VAL A 89 -53.45 -55.33 1.88
CA VAL A 89 -53.41 -55.39 3.35
C VAL A 89 -53.17 -54.01 3.95
N PHE A 90 -52.69 -53.07 3.13
CA PHE A 90 -52.27 -51.74 3.53
C PHE A 90 -52.61 -50.72 2.43
N GLU A 91 -53.35 -49.67 2.76
CA GLU A 91 -53.56 -48.53 1.86
C GLU A 91 -52.60 -47.37 2.17
N PRO A 92 -52.20 -46.56 1.18
CA PRO A 92 -51.35 -45.37 1.40
C PRO A 92 -51.89 -44.39 2.44
N LYS A 93 -53.22 -44.37 2.62
CA LYS A 93 -53.90 -43.53 3.61
C LYS A 93 -53.68 -43.99 5.06
N ASP A 94 -53.33 -45.26 5.25
CA ASP A 94 -53.08 -45.85 6.57
C ASP A 94 -51.69 -45.48 7.12
N ALA A 95 -50.79 -44.99 6.26
CA ALA A 95 -49.42 -44.61 6.63
C ALA A 95 -49.36 -43.36 7.53
N GLY A 96 -50.40 -42.52 7.53
CA GLY A 96 -50.41 -41.25 8.26
C GLY A 96 -49.38 -40.25 7.75
N PHE A 97 -49.23 -39.14 8.47
CA PHE A 97 -48.29 -38.06 8.15
C PHE A 97 -47.17 -37.98 9.18
N VAL A 98 -46.00 -37.53 8.74
CA VAL A 98 -44.88 -37.25 9.63
C VAL A 98 -45.21 -36.05 10.53
N PRO A 99 -44.92 -36.11 11.84
CA PRO A 99 -45.06 -34.96 12.72
C PRO A 99 -44.19 -33.78 12.26
N ASP A 100 -44.82 -32.62 12.07
CA ASP A 100 -44.24 -31.34 11.65
C ASP A 100 -42.93 -30.99 12.41
N VAL A 101 -42.89 -31.25 13.72
CA VAL A 101 -41.72 -31.01 14.59
C VAL A 101 -40.42 -31.64 14.07
N TYR A 102 -40.48 -32.81 13.41
CA TYR A 102 -39.29 -33.44 12.86
C TYR A 102 -38.77 -32.74 11.60
N ASN A 103 -39.67 -32.33 10.71
CA ASN A 103 -39.32 -31.54 9.52
C ASN A 103 -38.71 -30.20 9.93
N HIS A 104 -39.31 -29.57 10.94
CA HIS A 104 -38.78 -28.35 11.53
C HIS A 104 -37.36 -28.55 12.10
N ASN A 105 -37.12 -29.63 12.85
CA ASN A 105 -35.77 -29.92 13.37
C ASN A 105 -34.75 -30.19 12.26
N GLN A 106 -35.14 -30.89 11.19
CA GLN A 106 -34.25 -31.07 10.04
C GLN A 106 -33.89 -29.77 9.33
N HIS A 107 -34.87 -28.89 9.18
CA HIS A 107 -34.66 -27.57 8.62
C HIS A 107 -33.69 -26.76 9.48
N LEU A 108 -33.94 -26.71 10.79
CA LEU A 108 -33.07 -26.04 11.76
C LEU A 108 -31.65 -26.61 11.80
N GLU A 109 -31.48 -27.93 11.67
CA GLU A 109 -30.16 -28.56 11.58
C GLU A 109 -29.41 -28.16 10.31
N SER A 110 -30.12 -28.09 9.19
CA SER A 110 -29.55 -27.69 7.90
C SER A 110 -29.16 -26.22 7.91
N GLU A 111 -30.01 -25.35 8.45
CA GLU A 111 -29.73 -23.94 8.65
C GLU A 111 -28.54 -23.75 9.61
N ASN A 112 -28.48 -24.47 10.72
CA ASN A 112 -27.33 -24.43 11.64
C ASN A 112 -26.02 -24.84 10.95
N LYS A 113 -26.04 -25.90 10.12
CA LYS A 113 -24.86 -26.33 9.37
C LYS A 113 -24.43 -25.25 8.37
N TRP A 114 -25.38 -24.65 7.68
CA TRP A 114 -25.11 -23.56 6.74
C TRP A 114 -24.54 -22.33 7.45
N LEU A 115 -25.18 -21.86 8.53
CA LEU A 115 -24.73 -20.72 9.33
C LEU A 115 -23.33 -20.94 9.91
N LYS A 116 -23.03 -22.15 10.39
CA LYS A 116 -21.68 -22.49 10.88
C LYS A 116 -20.63 -22.41 9.77
N LYS A 117 -20.94 -22.93 8.58
CA LYS A 117 -20.04 -22.82 7.43
C LYS A 117 -19.80 -21.36 7.05
N GLU A 118 -20.86 -20.57 7.04
CA GLU A 118 -20.79 -19.16 6.68
C GLU A 118 -20.01 -18.34 7.71
N LEU A 119 -20.18 -18.64 9.00
CA LEU A 119 -19.38 -18.07 10.08
C LEU A 119 -17.88 -18.36 9.89
N GLU A 120 -17.52 -19.60 9.54
CA GLU A 120 -16.12 -19.94 9.28
C GLU A 120 -15.56 -19.23 8.04
N ASN A 121 -16.37 -19.08 6.99
CA ASN A 121 -16.00 -18.29 5.81
C ASN A 121 -15.71 -16.82 6.19
N TYR A 122 -16.59 -16.19 6.98
CA TYR A 122 -16.39 -14.82 7.44
C TYR A 122 -15.16 -14.68 8.34
N LYS A 123 -14.90 -15.63 9.24
CA LYS A 123 -13.68 -15.64 10.05
C LYS A 123 -12.42 -15.71 9.18
N LEU A 124 -12.42 -16.55 8.14
CA LEU A 124 -11.29 -16.67 7.22
C LEU A 124 -11.08 -15.38 6.43
N ALA A 125 -12.15 -14.78 5.91
CA ALA A 125 -12.09 -13.49 5.21
C ALA A 125 -11.57 -12.36 6.12
N ALA A 126 -12.07 -12.28 7.36
CA ALA A 126 -11.63 -11.29 8.34
C ALA A 126 -10.15 -11.46 8.70
N ASN A 127 -9.68 -12.70 8.90
CA ASN A 127 -8.27 -12.98 9.18
C ASN A 127 -7.38 -12.57 7.99
N LYS A 128 -7.78 -12.91 6.76
CA LYS A 128 -7.05 -12.52 5.54
C LYS A 128 -6.98 -10.99 5.39
N ALA A 129 -8.09 -10.29 5.64
CA ALA A 129 -8.13 -8.83 5.61
C ALA A 129 -7.22 -8.21 6.68
N LYS A 130 -7.24 -8.75 7.90
CA LYS A 130 -6.36 -8.33 9.00
C LYS A 130 -4.88 -8.50 8.64
N GLU A 131 -4.50 -9.63 8.04
CA GLU A 131 -3.12 -9.87 7.60
C GLU A 131 -2.69 -8.90 6.49
N ALA A 132 -3.56 -8.65 5.51
CA ALA A 132 -3.31 -7.67 4.45
C ALA A 132 -3.13 -6.26 5.02
N MET A 133 -4.00 -5.86 5.95
CA MET A 133 -3.91 -4.56 6.63
C MET A 133 -2.59 -4.41 7.39
N LEU A 134 -2.14 -5.44 8.09
CA LEU A 134 -0.84 -5.42 8.78
C LEU A 134 0.34 -5.29 7.82
N LYS A 135 0.27 -5.90 6.63
CA LYS A 135 1.31 -5.75 5.60
C LYS A 135 1.36 -4.32 5.08
N ILE A 136 0.22 -3.73 4.74
CA ILE A 136 0.13 -2.34 4.27
C ILE A 136 0.62 -1.37 5.35
N GLN A 137 0.23 -1.59 6.60
CA GLN A 137 0.68 -0.76 7.72
C GLN A 137 2.21 -0.79 7.88
N LYS A 138 2.84 -1.96 7.77
CA LYS A 138 4.30 -2.08 7.82
C LYS A 138 4.98 -1.33 6.67
N GLN A 139 4.47 -1.45 5.44
CA GLN A 139 5.01 -0.71 4.29
C GLN A 139 4.87 0.80 4.49
N ARG A 140 3.68 1.28 4.87
CA ARG A 140 3.43 2.69 5.19
C ARG A 140 4.41 3.20 6.26
N ASP A 141 4.62 2.44 7.34
CA ASP A 141 5.51 2.84 8.42
C ASP A 141 6.98 2.85 7.99
N PHE A 142 7.39 1.90 7.12
CA PHE A 142 8.70 1.91 6.49
C PHE A 142 8.91 3.16 5.63
N HIS A 143 7.97 3.48 4.72
CA HIS A 143 8.05 4.68 3.88
C HIS A 143 8.09 5.96 4.73
N ARG A 144 7.24 6.05 5.76
CA ARG A 144 7.21 7.20 6.68
C ARG A 144 8.53 7.36 7.44
N MET A 145 9.11 6.26 7.91
CA MET A 145 10.41 6.29 8.59
C MET A 145 11.54 6.69 7.63
N HIS A 146 11.54 6.12 6.42
CA HIS A 146 12.54 6.40 5.40
C HIS A 146 12.50 7.86 4.95
N HIS A 147 11.31 8.39 4.64
CA HIS A 147 11.13 9.80 4.31
C HIS A 147 11.65 10.72 5.42
N LYS A 148 11.33 10.43 6.69
CA LYS A 148 11.87 11.20 7.82
C LYS A 148 13.40 11.20 7.87
N ARG A 149 14.04 10.05 7.62
CA ARG A 149 15.51 9.94 7.56
C ARG A 149 16.08 10.79 6.43
N VAL A 150 15.52 10.67 5.23
CA VAL A 150 15.97 11.43 4.05
C VAL A 150 15.85 12.94 4.29
N VAL A 151 14.74 13.39 4.89
CA VAL A 151 14.56 14.81 5.25
C VAL A 151 15.61 15.28 6.26
N GLN A 152 15.95 14.45 7.26
CA GLN A 152 17.03 14.78 8.21
C GLN A 152 18.38 14.90 7.52
N GLU A 153 18.73 13.98 6.62
CA GLU A 153 19.97 14.00 5.85
C GLU A 153 20.02 15.22 4.91
N LYS A 154 18.94 15.49 4.17
CA LYS A 154 18.78 16.71 3.35
C LYS A 154 19.06 17.96 4.17
N ASN A 155 18.46 18.08 5.35
CA ASN A 155 18.64 19.25 6.22
C ASN A 155 20.07 19.40 6.74
N ARG A 156 20.77 18.28 7.02
CA ARG A 156 22.20 18.31 7.39
C ARG A 156 23.05 18.84 6.24
N LEU A 157 22.86 18.31 5.03
CA LEU A 157 23.59 18.74 3.84
C LEU A 157 23.33 20.22 3.51
N ILE A 158 22.07 20.67 3.62
CA ILE A 158 21.73 22.09 3.44
C ILE A 158 22.54 22.98 4.41
N ASN A 159 22.64 22.57 5.68
CA ASN A 159 23.40 23.32 6.67
C ASN A 159 24.91 23.33 6.37
N ASP A 160 25.46 22.21 5.92
CA ASP A 160 26.87 22.12 5.54
C ASP A 160 27.17 23.00 4.31
N ILE A 161 26.28 23.00 3.30
CA ILE A 161 26.39 23.90 2.15
C ILE A 161 26.34 25.36 2.59
N LYS A 162 25.43 25.73 3.50
CA LYS A 162 25.35 27.10 4.04
C LYS A 162 26.65 27.50 4.73
N ARG A 163 27.19 26.64 5.60
CA ARG A 163 28.48 26.87 6.27
C ARG A 163 29.62 27.04 5.28
N LEU A 164 29.66 26.19 4.26
CA LEU A 164 30.69 26.23 3.24
C LEU A 164 30.61 27.52 2.42
N LYS A 165 29.42 27.94 2.00
CA LYS A 165 29.20 29.22 1.31
C LYS A 165 29.69 30.41 2.15
N THR A 166 29.35 30.45 3.44
CA THR A 166 29.84 31.49 4.35
C THR A 166 31.37 31.48 4.46
N HIS A 167 31.98 30.30 4.55
CA HIS A 167 33.43 30.16 4.61
C HIS A 167 34.11 30.67 3.33
N TYR A 168 33.59 30.34 2.14
CA TYR A 168 34.12 30.86 0.87
C TYR A 168 33.97 32.37 0.74
N ALA A 169 32.80 32.91 1.11
CA ALA A 169 32.58 34.36 1.14
C ALA A 169 33.58 35.08 2.06
N SER A 170 34.06 34.42 3.12
CA SER A 170 35.08 34.99 4.02
C SER A 170 36.48 35.07 3.41
N TYR A 171 36.81 34.22 2.42
CA TYR A 171 38.11 34.27 1.74
C TYR A 171 38.18 35.33 0.63
N GLU A 172 37.04 35.69 0.04
CA GLU A 172 36.91 36.74 -0.97
C GLU A 172 37.72 38.03 -0.63
N PRO A 173 37.60 38.65 0.57
CA PRO A 173 38.40 39.83 0.91
C PRO A 173 39.89 39.54 1.02
N MET A 174 40.29 38.37 1.52
CA MET A 174 41.71 38.01 1.64
C MET A 174 42.35 37.87 0.26
N LEU A 175 41.66 37.23 -0.69
CA LEU A 175 42.14 37.09 -2.06
C LEU A 175 42.24 38.45 -2.77
N ARG A 176 41.25 39.33 -2.56
CA ARG A 176 41.29 40.72 -3.08
C ARG A 176 42.50 41.47 -2.54
N GLN A 177 42.73 41.44 -1.23
CA GLN A 177 43.89 42.09 -0.62
C GLN A 177 45.22 41.53 -1.14
N LEU A 178 45.32 40.22 -1.35
CA LEU A 178 46.54 39.60 -1.88
C LEU A 178 46.81 40.06 -3.32
N SER A 179 45.77 40.14 -4.16
CA SER A 179 45.85 40.66 -5.53
C SER A 179 46.28 42.12 -5.56
N GLU A 180 45.69 42.96 -4.70
CA GLU A 180 46.05 44.38 -4.57
C GLU A 180 47.53 44.54 -4.16
N LYS A 181 47.99 43.78 -3.16
CA LYS A 181 49.39 43.78 -2.73
C LYS A 181 50.33 43.34 -3.84
N TYR A 182 49.98 42.28 -4.57
CA TYR A 182 50.76 41.80 -5.71
C TYR A 182 50.91 42.88 -6.80
N GLN A 183 49.81 43.54 -7.17
CA GLN A 183 49.84 44.64 -8.13
C GLN A 183 50.68 45.83 -7.63
N ALA A 184 50.58 46.17 -6.34
CA ALA A 184 51.39 47.24 -5.75
C ALA A 184 52.89 46.94 -5.83
N VAL A 185 53.29 45.71 -5.47
CA VAL A 185 54.69 45.26 -5.58
C VAL A 185 55.18 45.28 -7.02
N LEU A 186 54.36 44.86 -8.00
CA LEU A 186 54.71 44.95 -9.41
C LEU A 186 54.95 46.38 -9.88
N ARG A 187 54.06 47.32 -9.50
CA ARG A 187 54.23 48.75 -9.83
C ARG A 187 55.51 49.31 -9.21
N GLN A 188 55.76 49.01 -7.94
CA GLN A 188 56.98 49.45 -7.25
C GLN A 188 58.24 48.87 -7.91
N LYS A 189 58.25 47.58 -8.25
CA LYS A 189 59.36 46.94 -8.97
C LYS A 189 59.67 47.66 -10.29
N MET A 190 58.64 48.02 -11.06
CA MET A 190 58.82 48.79 -12.29
C MET A 190 59.45 50.16 -12.03
N LEU A 191 58.95 50.91 -11.04
CA LEU A 191 59.49 52.22 -10.68
C LEU A 191 60.97 52.13 -10.26
N THR A 192 61.30 51.20 -9.37
CA THR A 192 62.69 50.99 -8.93
C THR A 192 63.60 50.55 -10.08
N SER A 193 63.08 49.78 -11.05
CA SER A 193 63.86 49.44 -12.25
C SER A 193 64.17 50.67 -13.10
N LEU A 194 63.19 51.55 -13.32
CA LEU A 194 63.39 52.80 -14.07
C LEU A 194 64.34 53.76 -13.36
N GLU A 195 64.25 53.88 -12.03
CA GLU A 195 65.18 54.68 -11.23
C GLU A 195 66.61 54.16 -11.34
N ARG A 196 66.78 52.84 -11.27
CA ARG A 196 68.09 52.19 -11.48
C ARG A 196 68.65 52.49 -12.87
N ASP A 197 67.83 52.34 -13.92
CA ASP A 197 68.25 52.59 -15.30
C ASP A 197 68.65 54.06 -15.51
N ARG A 198 67.92 55.01 -14.91
CA ARG A 198 68.28 56.44 -14.90
C ARG A 198 69.60 56.69 -14.18
N ALA A 199 69.81 56.10 -13.01
CA ALA A 199 71.06 56.25 -12.25
C ALA A 199 72.26 55.68 -13.01
N VAL A 200 72.13 54.49 -13.61
CA VAL A 200 73.16 53.89 -14.46
C VAL A 200 73.45 54.76 -15.69
N GLY A 201 72.40 55.30 -16.32
CA GLY A 201 72.53 56.22 -17.45
C GLY A 201 73.29 57.49 -17.08
N GLN A 202 72.99 58.10 -15.93
CA GLN A 202 73.76 59.24 -15.41
C GLN A 202 75.21 58.87 -15.18
N VAL A 203 75.52 57.80 -14.44
CA VAL A 203 76.91 57.36 -14.18
C VAL A 203 77.69 57.14 -15.48
N ARG A 204 77.06 56.59 -16.53
CA ARG A 204 77.69 56.45 -17.85
C ARG A 204 77.97 57.80 -18.53
N LEU A 205 77.12 58.80 -18.35
CA LEU A 205 77.37 60.16 -18.86
C LEU A 205 78.48 60.88 -18.10
N TRP A 206 78.68 60.58 -16.80
CA TRP A 206 79.75 61.16 -16.00
C TRP A 206 81.13 60.50 -16.22
N LEU A 207 81.18 59.29 -16.81
CA LEU A 207 82.40 58.50 -17.03
C LEU A 207 82.95 58.59 -18.46
N ASN A 208 82.24 59.25 -19.38
CA ASN A 208 82.67 59.55 -20.75
C ASN A 208 82.95 61.05 -20.90
#